data_AF-A0A9Q7BBK2-F1
#
_entry.id   AF-A0A9Q7BBK2-F1
#
_cell.length_a   1.000
_cell.length_b   1.000
_cell.length_c   1.000
_cell.angle_alpha   90.00
_cell.angle_beta   90.00
_cell.angle_gamma   90.00
#
_symmetry.space_group_name_H-M   'P 1'
#
loop_
_entity.id
_entity.type
_entity.pdbx_description
1 polymer ?
#
loop_
_entity_poly.entity_id
_entity_poly.type
_entity_poly.pdbx_seq_one_letter_code
_entity_poly.pdbx_strand_id
1 'polypeptide(L)'
;MALAFDDEQAQERGQNGMVWIRGRTFTMGSDSHYPEEAPAHPVKVDGFWIETTPVTNRAFSAFVKTTGYVTLAEKAPDPKDYPGALPGMLRAGSLVFTQPKTVSGSDIGQWWTFKFGATWRRPLGGLSDLRGKLDHPVVHVAHSDALAYADWAGLALPTEAEWELAARGGLDDTEFAWGDELMPEGVAMANTWSGTFPTSSTKPKGHERTSAVGSFPANGYGMHDMIGNVWEWTSDFWSTRHPEPAKHSCCIPSNPRGGAIDGSYDPRQPAIRIPRRVLKGGSHLCAPNYCRRYRPAARHAEPEDTSTSHVGFRCVKRPLV
;
A
#
# COMPACT_ATOMS: atom_id res chain seq x y z
N MET A 1 28.88 1.21 -34.90
CA MET A 1 29.17 0.45 -33.66
C MET A 1 28.13 0.89 -32.64
N ALA A 2 26.90 0.41 -32.81
CA ALA A 2 25.72 0.85 -32.06
C ALA A 2 24.64 -0.23 -32.20
N LEU A 3 24.95 -1.46 -31.79
CA LEU A 3 24.04 -2.61 -31.86
C LEU A 3 24.49 -3.63 -30.81
N ALA A 4 24.18 -3.36 -29.54
CA ALA A 4 24.26 -4.35 -28.45
C ALA A 4 23.61 -3.83 -27.14
N PHE A 5 23.59 -2.51 -26.90
CA PHE A 5 23.07 -1.94 -25.65
C PHE A 5 21.57 -1.57 -25.67
N ASP A 6 20.98 -1.36 -26.85
CA ASP A 6 19.54 -1.02 -26.95
C ASP A 6 18.62 -2.26 -26.94
N ASP A 7 19.14 -3.44 -27.29
CA ASP A 7 18.35 -4.69 -27.33
C ASP A 7 18.17 -5.34 -25.94
N GLU A 8 19.11 -5.13 -25.00
CA GLU A 8 18.95 -5.62 -23.61
C GLU A 8 17.85 -4.85 -22.85
N GLN A 9 17.67 -3.55 -23.12
CA GLN A 9 16.60 -2.74 -22.50
C GLN A 9 15.22 -3.04 -23.12
N ALA A 10 15.17 -3.47 -24.38
CA ALA A 10 13.92 -3.82 -25.06
C ALA A 10 13.34 -5.17 -24.59
N GLN A 11 14.18 -6.07 -24.06
CA GLN A 11 13.77 -7.38 -23.55
C GLN A 11 13.20 -7.33 -22.11
N GLU A 12 13.29 -6.18 -21.43
CA GLU A 12 12.77 -5.93 -20.06
C GLU A 12 11.32 -5.41 -20.01
N ARG A 13 10.63 -5.20 -21.16
CA ARG A 13 9.18 -4.93 -21.17
C ARG A 13 8.41 -6.20 -20.81
N GLY A 14 8.10 -6.31 -19.52
CA GLY A 14 7.77 -7.56 -18.88
C GLY A 14 6.49 -8.26 -19.35
N GLN A 15 6.53 -9.56 -19.18
CA GLN A 15 5.40 -10.47 -19.28
C GLN A 15 4.20 -9.90 -18.50
N ASN A 16 3.03 -9.84 -19.14
CA ASN A 16 1.73 -9.77 -18.47
C ASN A 16 1.53 -8.65 -17.42
N GLY A 17 2.06 -7.45 -17.65
CA GLY A 17 1.85 -6.28 -16.77
C GLY A 17 2.80 -6.18 -15.57
N MET A 18 3.93 -6.89 -15.61
CA MET A 18 4.99 -6.79 -14.61
C MET A 18 6.25 -6.13 -15.18
N VAL A 19 7.13 -5.64 -14.32
CA VAL A 19 8.48 -5.15 -14.68
C VAL A 19 9.53 -5.86 -13.85
N TRP A 20 10.70 -6.09 -14.43
CA TRP A 20 11.86 -6.66 -13.73
C TRP A 20 12.61 -5.56 -12.99
N ILE A 21 12.79 -5.72 -11.68
CA ILE A 21 13.64 -4.86 -10.87
C ILE A 21 14.96 -5.58 -10.67
N ARG A 22 16.04 -5.00 -11.18
CA ARG A 22 17.39 -5.52 -10.97
C ARG A 22 17.75 -5.44 -9.48
N GLY A 23 18.17 -6.57 -8.92
CA GLY A 23 18.63 -6.64 -7.54
C GLY A 23 19.84 -5.74 -7.29
N ARG A 24 19.84 -5.05 -6.15
CA ARG A 24 20.94 -4.19 -5.70
C ARG A 24 20.92 -3.99 -4.18
N THR A 25 22.00 -3.43 -3.67
CA THR A 25 21.99 -2.79 -2.36
C THR A 25 21.50 -1.35 -2.50
N PHE A 26 20.62 -0.92 -1.59
CA PHE A 26 20.13 0.45 -1.51
C PHE A 26 19.97 0.85 -0.03
N THR A 27 19.83 2.16 0.22
CA THR A 27 19.51 2.68 1.55
C THR A 27 18.00 2.67 1.74
N MET A 28 17.53 1.82 2.66
CA MET A 28 16.13 1.73 3.04
C MET A 28 15.83 2.65 4.24
N GLY A 29 14.66 3.27 4.25
CA GLY A 29 14.22 4.17 5.31
C GLY A 29 14.65 5.63 5.10
N SER A 30 14.47 6.44 6.15
CA SER A 30 14.77 7.88 6.17
C SER A 30 14.95 8.37 7.61
N ASP A 31 15.99 9.16 7.87
CA ASP A 31 16.24 9.78 9.18
C ASP A 31 15.57 11.15 9.37
N SER A 32 14.94 11.70 8.32
CA SER A 32 14.50 13.11 8.28
C SER A 32 13.01 13.33 8.58
N HIS A 33 12.22 12.26 8.72
CA HIS A 33 10.76 12.33 8.73
C HIS A 33 10.13 11.68 9.97
N TYR A 34 9.50 10.52 9.82
CA TYR A 34 8.81 9.85 10.93
C TYR A 34 9.78 8.91 11.68
N PRO A 35 9.70 8.81 13.02
CA PRO A 35 10.64 7.98 13.80
C PRO A 35 10.69 6.51 13.39
N GLU A 36 9.57 5.95 12.93
CA GLU A 36 9.49 4.56 12.45
C GLU A 36 10.27 4.29 11.15
N GLU A 37 10.58 5.33 10.38
CA GLU A 37 11.35 5.25 9.12
C GLU A 37 12.86 5.21 9.37
N ALA A 38 13.27 5.49 10.60
CA ALA A 38 14.67 5.49 11.03
C ALA A 38 15.07 4.15 11.67
N PRO A 39 16.37 3.83 11.71
CA PRO A 39 17.43 4.52 10.99
C PRO A 39 17.42 4.17 9.50
N ALA A 40 17.87 5.10 8.65
CA ALA A 40 18.22 4.78 7.28
C ALA A 40 19.39 3.76 7.28
N HIS A 41 19.24 2.65 6.55
CA HIS A 41 20.18 1.53 6.63
C HIS A 41 20.34 0.80 5.29
N PRO A 42 21.52 0.22 5.00
CA PRO A 42 21.72 -0.53 3.77
C PRO A 42 20.98 -1.87 3.81
N VAL A 43 20.31 -2.21 2.72
CA VAL A 43 19.64 -3.50 2.50
C VAL A 43 20.00 -4.01 1.11
N LYS A 44 20.30 -5.30 0.98
CA LYS A 44 20.44 -5.98 -0.31
C LYS A 44 19.11 -6.65 -0.67
N VAL A 45 18.60 -6.39 -1.88
CA VAL A 45 17.43 -7.05 -2.45
C VAL A 45 17.86 -7.71 -3.76
N ASP A 46 17.51 -8.99 -3.95
CA ASP A 46 17.76 -9.71 -5.19
C ASP A 46 16.79 -9.26 -6.30
N GLY A 47 17.00 -9.70 -7.54
CA GLY A 47 16.11 -9.34 -8.64
C GLY A 47 14.73 -10.01 -8.54
N PHE A 48 13.67 -9.27 -8.87
CA PHE A 48 12.29 -9.76 -8.83
C PHE A 48 11.42 -9.07 -9.88
N TRP A 49 10.32 -9.71 -10.26
CA TRP A 49 9.26 -9.10 -11.04
C TRP A 49 8.22 -8.48 -10.11
N ILE A 50 7.69 -7.32 -10.47
CA ILE A 50 6.61 -6.63 -9.73
C ILE A 50 5.55 -6.10 -10.69
N GLU A 51 4.27 -6.16 -10.30
CA GLU A 51 3.19 -5.55 -11.08
C GLU A 51 3.39 -4.03 -11.21
N THR A 52 3.24 -3.50 -12.42
CA THR A 52 3.47 -2.07 -12.71
C THR A 52 2.40 -1.18 -12.09
N THR A 53 1.24 -1.74 -11.73
CA THR A 53 0.11 -1.07 -11.10
C THR A 53 -0.43 -1.87 -9.92
N PRO A 54 -1.18 -1.24 -9.00
CA PRO A 54 -1.98 -1.98 -8.02
C PRO A 54 -3.02 -2.90 -8.67
N VAL A 55 -3.39 -3.97 -7.98
CA VAL A 55 -4.44 -4.90 -8.43
C VAL A 55 -5.75 -4.15 -8.63
N THR A 56 -6.33 -4.29 -9.81
CA THR A 56 -7.58 -3.60 -10.18
C THR A 56 -8.82 -4.36 -9.70
N ASN A 57 -9.94 -3.65 -9.60
CA ASN A 57 -11.26 -4.27 -9.37
C ASN A 57 -11.60 -5.33 -10.44
N ARG A 58 -11.16 -5.13 -11.68
CA ARG A 58 -11.35 -6.09 -12.77
C ARG A 58 -10.62 -7.39 -12.49
N ALA A 59 -9.34 -7.32 -12.13
CA ALA A 59 -8.52 -8.49 -11.85
C ALA A 59 -9.00 -9.23 -10.59
N PHE A 60 -9.31 -8.48 -9.52
CA PHE A 60 -9.87 -9.06 -8.30
C PHE A 60 -11.25 -9.71 -8.52
N SER A 61 -12.08 -9.12 -9.39
CA SER A 61 -13.36 -9.74 -9.78
C SER A 61 -13.18 -11.07 -10.51
N ALA A 62 -12.14 -11.22 -11.33
CA ALA A 62 -11.80 -12.49 -11.99
C ALA A 62 -11.39 -13.57 -10.97
N PHE A 63 -10.57 -13.20 -9.99
CA PHE A 63 -10.23 -14.06 -8.85
C PHE A 63 -11.50 -14.55 -8.15
N VAL A 64 -12.34 -13.62 -7.68
CA VAL A 64 -13.52 -13.98 -6.91
C VAL A 64 -14.53 -14.79 -7.74
N LYS A 65 -14.69 -14.48 -9.03
CA LYS A 65 -15.55 -15.25 -9.93
C LYS A 65 -15.08 -16.70 -10.10
N THR A 66 -13.77 -16.91 -10.12
CA THR A 66 -13.15 -18.23 -10.34
C THR A 66 -13.18 -19.08 -9.08
N THR A 67 -12.92 -18.47 -7.92
CA THR A 67 -12.72 -19.19 -6.66
C THR A 67 -13.95 -19.20 -5.75
N GLY A 68 -14.92 -18.31 -5.99
CA GLY A 68 -16.02 -18.07 -5.06
C GLY A 68 -15.56 -17.37 -3.76
N TYR A 69 -14.38 -16.75 -3.76
CA TYR A 69 -13.79 -16.15 -2.55
C TYR A 69 -14.70 -15.07 -1.93
N VAL A 70 -14.78 -15.10 -0.61
CA VAL A 70 -15.51 -14.12 0.20
C VAL A 70 -14.49 -13.37 1.05
N THR A 71 -14.43 -12.06 0.90
CA THR A 71 -13.41 -11.25 1.60
C THR A 71 -13.69 -11.14 3.09
N LEU A 72 -12.70 -10.72 3.86
CA LEU A 72 -12.88 -10.46 5.30
C LEU A 72 -13.99 -9.42 5.55
N ALA A 73 -14.03 -8.34 4.76
CA ALA A 73 -15.07 -7.31 4.84
C ALA A 73 -16.50 -7.84 4.57
N GLU A 74 -16.62 -8.99 3.91
CA GLU A 74 -17.90 -9.65 3.60
C GLU A 74 -18.36 -10.62 4.71
N LYS A 75 -17.54 -10.85 5.74
CA LYS A 75 -17.82 -11.76 6.85
C LYS A 75 -18.15 -11.00 8.12
N ALA A 76 -19.07 -11.55 8.92
CA ALA A 76 -19.25 -11.05 10.29
C ALA A 76 -17.99 -11.41 11.11
N PRO A 77 -17.42 -10.47 11.89
CA PRO A 77 -16.27 -10.77 12.74
C PRO A 77 -16.64 -11.77 13.85
N ASP A 78 -15.73 -12.69 14.20
CA ASP A 78 -15.93 -13.59 15.33
C ASP A 78 -15.75 -12.81 16.65
N PRO A 79 -16.75 -12.78 17.56
CA PRO A 79 -16.63 -12.11 18.86
C PRO A 79 -15.38 -12.50 19.66
N LYS A 80 -14.82 -13.70 19.46
CA LYS A 80 -13.61 -14.17 20.16
C LYS A 80 -12.37 -13.36 19.80
N ASP A 81 -12.31 -12.83 18.59
CA ASP A 81 -11.16 -12.06 18.10
C ASP A 81 -11.20 -10.60 18.59
N TYR A 82 -12.38 -10.14 19.03
CA TYR A 82 -12.63 -8.76 19.46
C TYR A 82 -13.25 -8.70 20.86
N PRO A 83 -12.47 -9.02 21.92
CA PRO A 83 -12.96 -8.96 23.30
C PRO A 83 -13.45 -7.54 23.64
N GLY A 84 -14.69 -7.44 24.11
CA GLY A 84 -15.32 -6.16 24.45
C GLY A 84 -16.04 -5.46 23.30
N ALA A 85 -16.04 -6.04 22.09
CA ALA A 85 -16.86 -5.52 21.00
C ALA A 85 -18.35 -5.57 21.33
N LEU A 86 -19.07 -4.49 21.00
CA LEU A 86 -20.52 -4.44 21.15
C LEU A 86 -21.16 -5.46 20.18
N PRO A 87 -22.10 -6.33 20.61
CA PRO A 87 -22.68 -7.35 19.74
C PRO A 87 -23.29 -6.79 18.44
N GLY A 88 -23.88 -5.58 18.51
CA GLY A 88 -24.44 -4.90 17.33
C GLY A 88 -23.40 -4.43 16.30
N MET A 89 -22.11 -4.38 16.67
CA MET A 89 -21.00 -3.99 15.81
C MET A 89 -20.34 -5.17 15.09
N LEU A 90 -20.62 -6.41 15.50
CA LEU A 90 -20.07 -7.62 14.89
C LEU A 90 -20.84 -7.99 13.62
N ARG A 91 -20.68 -7.16 12.59
CA ARG A 91 -21.35 -7.29 11.29
C ARG A 91 -20.36 -7.04 10.17
N ALA A 92 -20.56 -7.74 9.05
CA ALA A 92 -19.79 -7.54 7.84
C ALA A 92 -19.79 -6.05 7.42
N GLY A 93 -18.61 -5.53 7.11
CA GLY A 93 -18.39 -4.14 6.83
C GLY A 93 -16.90 -3.81 6.78
N SER A 94 -16.63 -2.54 6.54
CA SER A 94 -15.27 -2.04 6.37
C SER A 94 -15.21 -0.56 6.77
N LEU A 95 -14.01 -0.06 7.05
CA LEU A 95 -13.81 1.36 7.37
C LEU A 95 -13.91 2.21 6.09
N VAL A 96 -14.77 3.22 6.12
CA VAL A 96 -15.00 4.13 5.00
C VAL A 96 -14.67 5.55 5.43
N PHE A 97 -13.82 6.22 4.62
CA PHE A 97 -13.61 7.65 4.77
C PHE A 97 -14.84 8.43 4.31
N THR A 98 -15.36 9.25 5.20
CA THR A 98 -16.44 10.21 4.93
C THR A 98 -15.96 11.59 5.30
N GLN A 99 -15.82 12.46 4.30
CA GLN A 99 -15.37 13.84 4.48
C GLN A 99 -16.33 14.60 5.44
N PRO A 100 -15.88 15.02 6.63
CA PRO A 100 -16.71 15.80 7.54
C PRO A 100 -16.76 17.26 7.08
N LYS A 101 -17.83 17.97 7.47
CA LYS A 101 -17.93 19.42 7.24
C LYS A 101 -17.02 20.22 8.18
N THR A 102 -16.89 19.75 9.41
CA THR A 102 -16.10 20.37 10.48
C THR A 102 -15.46 19.28 11.33
N VAL A 103 -14.38 19.61 12.03
CA VAL A 103 -13.69 18.72 12.96
C VAL A 103 -13.50 19.43 14.28
N SER A 104 -13.66 18.71 15.38
CA SER A 104 -13.37 19.14 16.75
C SER A 104 -12.42 18.15 17.41
N GLY A 105 -11.25 18.61 17.86
CA GLY A 105 -10.25 17.75 18.50
C GLY A 105 -9.58 16.75 17.53
N SER A 106 -9.01 15.68 18.10
CA SER A 106 -8.16 14.71 17.39
C SER A 106 -8.84 13.36 17.09
N ASP A 107 -10.14 13.22 17.41
CA ASP A 107 -10.86 11.97 17.19
C ASP A 107 -11.04 11.69 15.69
N ILE A 108 -10.36 10.65 15.21
CA ILE A 108 -10.40 10.22 13.81
C ILE A 108 -11.77 9.62 13.42
N GLY A 109 -12.59 9.22 14.40
CA GLY A 109 -13.95 8.72 14.20
C GLY A 109 -14.89 9.75 13.55
N GLN A 110 -14.47 11.03 13.52
CA GLN A 110 -15.18 12.10 12.81
C GLN A 110 -15.13 11.97 11.29
N TRP A 111 -14.15 11.24 10.73
CA TRP A 111 -14.04 10.99 9.28
C TRP A 111 -13.85 9.52 8.91
N TRP A 112 -13.57 8.65 9.87
CA TRP A 112 -13.57 7.20 9.68
C TRP A 112 -14.82 6.58 10.30
N THR A 113 -15.59 5.87 9.48
CA THR A 113 -16.80 5.19 9.94
C THR A 113 -16.75 3.72 9.55
N PHE A 114 -16.97 2.83 10.51
CA PHE A 114 -17.21 1.42 10.20
C PHE A 114 -18.59 1.29 9.57
N LYS A 115 -18.63 0.97 8.28
CA LYS A 115 -19.86 0.95 7.50
C LYS A 115 -20.25 -0.48 7.18
N PHE A 116 -21.39 -0.92 7.72
CA PHE A 116 -21.93 -2.24 7.41
C PHE A 116 -22.21 -2.41 5.92
N GLY A 117 -21.81 -3.55 5.38
CA GLY A 117 -21.93 -3.88 3.96
C GLY A 117 -21.04 -3.04 3.03
N ALA A 118 -20.11 -2.24 3.55
CA ALA A 118 -19.02 -1.70 2.75
C ALA A 118 -18.00 -2.82 2.47
N THR A 119 -17.75 -3.07 1.19
CA THR A 119 -16.90 -4.17 0.70
C THR A 119 -16.21 -3.72 -0.58
N TRP A 120 -15.34 -4.55 -1.14
CA TRP A 120 -14.68 -4.26 -2.42
C TRP A 120 -15.69 -4.07 -3.57
N ARG A 121 -16.86 -4.73 -3.53
CA ARG A 121 -17.95 -4.56 -4.52
C ARG A 121 -18.78 -3.31 -4.29
N ARG A 122 -18.84 -2.83 -3.05
CA ARG A 122 -19.64 -1.68 -2.62
C ARG A 122 -18.78 -0.74 -1.77
N PRO A 123 -17.83 0.01 -2.36
CA PRO A 123 -16.81 0.71 -1.59
C PRO A 123 -17.32 1.85 -0.69
N LEU A 124 -18.56 2.29 -0.90
CA LEU A 124 -19.23 3.27 -0.02
C LEU A 124 -20.37 2.63 0.77
N GLY A 125 -20.48 1.30 0.80
CA GLY A 125 -21.63 0.56 1.30
C GLY A 125 -22.93 0.88 0.55
N GLY A 126 -24.07 0.45 1.10
CA GLY A 126 -25.40 0.77 0.58
C GLY A 126 -25.59 0.34 -0.88
N LEU A 127 -25.95 1.29 -1.75
CA LEU A 127 -26.18 1.10 -3.20
C LEU A 127 -24.95 1.42 -4.07
N SER A 128 -23.78 1.67 -3.47
CA SER A 128 -22.55 1.86 -4.27
C SER A 128 -22.16 0.57 -4.98
N ASP A 129 -21.50 0.72 -6.13
CA ASP A 129 -21.01 -0.37 -6.96
C ASP A 129 -19.73 0.04 -7.69
N LEU A 130 -19.29 -0.81 -8.63
CA LEU A 130 -18.05 -0.64 -9.40
C LEU A 130 -18.28 -0.05 -10.81
N ARG A 131 -19.45 0.54 -11.11
CA ARG A 131 -19.68 1.16 -12.43
C ARG A 131 -18.66 2.25 -12.70
N GLY A 132 -17.94 2.13 -13.82
CA GLY A 132 -16.86 3.03 -14.20
C GLY A 132 -15.61 2.93 -13.32
N LYS A 133 -15.48 1.88 -12.49
CA LYS A 133 -14.35 1.71 -11.54
C LYS A 133 -13.62 0.38 -11.68
N LEU A 134 -13.80 -0.33 -12.80
CA LEU A 134 -13.14 -1.61 -13.03
C LEU A 134 -11.61 -1.49 -13.11
N ASP A 135 -11.10 -0.37 -13.60
CA ASP A 135 -9.64 -0.12 -13.70
C ASP A 135 -9.10 0.72 -12.53
N HIS A 136 -9.91 0.93 -11.48
CA HIS A 136 -9.44 1.47 -10.21
C HIS A 136 -8.82 0.36 -9.37
N PRO A 137 -7.91 0.68 -8.42
CA PRO A 137 -7.40 -0.29 -7.48
C PRO A 137 -8.54 -0.89 -6.67
N VAL A 138 -8.46 -2.18 -6.39
CA VAL A 138 -9.34 -2.84 -5.43
C VAL A 138 -9.04 -2.29 -4.03
N VAL A 139 -10.10 -2.03 -3.26
CA VAL A 139 -10.04 -1.55 -1.87
C VAL A 139 -10.95 -2.39 -0.99
N HIS A 140 -10.98 -2.14 0.33
CA HIS A 140 -11.69 -2.98 1.30
C HIS A 140 -11.22 -4.44 1.29
N VAL A 141 -9.91 -4.61 1.09
CA VAL A 141 -9.22 -5.90 1.16
C VAL A 141 -8.31 -5.88 2.38
N ALA A 142 -8.50 -6.85 3.27
CA ALA A 142 -7.58 -7.12 4.36
C ALA A 142 -6.32 -7.83 3.83
N HIS A 143 -5.30 -7.97 4.67
CA HIS A 143 -4.05 -8.64 4.27
C HIS A 143 -4.29 -10.09 3.81
N SER A 144 -5.22 -10.82 4.45
CA SER A 144 -5.60 -12.17 4.08
C SER A 144 -6.29 -12.27 2.70
N ASP A 145 -7.03 -11.23 2.31
CA ASP A 145 -7.66 -11.15 0.98
C ASP A 145 -6.60 -10.94 -0.11
N ALA A 146 -5.61 -10.07 0.17
CA ALA A 146 -4.49 -9.80 -0.72
C ALA A 146 -3.58 -11.03 -0.91
N LEU A 147 -3.29 -11.77 0.17
CA LEU A 147 -2.56 -13.04 0.11
C LEU A 147 -3.31 -14.10 -0.71
N ALA A 148 -4.62 -14.25 -0.49
CA ALA A 148 -5.41 -15.25 -1.22
C ALA A 148 -5.46 -14.96 -2.73
N TYR A 149 -5.55 -13.69 -3.12
CA TYR A 149 -5.42 -13.29 -4.52
C TYR A 149 -4.02 -13.61 -5.06
N ALA A 150 -2.97 -13.22 -4.34
CA ALA A 150 -1.60 -13.41 -4.80
C ALA A 150 -1.29 -14.90 -5.02
N ASP A 151 -1.69 -15.77 -4.10
CA ASP A 151 -1.55 -17.22 -4.21
C ASP A 151 -2.30 -17.77 -5.44
N TRP A 152 -3.56 -17.37 -5.63
CA TRP A 152 -4.35 -17.76 -6.81
C TRP A 152 -3.70 -17.32 -8.13
N ALA A 153 -3.07 -16.14 -8.15
CA ALA A 153 -2.39 -15.61 -9.33
C ALA A 153 -1.01 -16.27 -9.57
N GLY A 154 -0.53 -17.14 -8.66
CA GLY A 154 0.83 -17.68 -8.71
C GLY A 154 1.90 -16.62 -8.43
N LEU A 155 1.56 -15.64 -7.61
CA LEU A 155 2.38 -14.49 -7.22
C LEU A 155 2.56 -14.46 -5.69
N ALA A 156 3.18 -13.41 -5.17
CA ALA A 156 3.29 -13.14 -3.74
C ALA A 156 3.11 -11.64 -3.46
N LEU A 157 2.88 -11.25 -2.21
CA LEU A 157 3.05 -9.86 -1.81
C LEU A 157 4.54 -9.46 -1.80
N PRO A 158 4.86 -8.20 -2.14
CA PRO A 158 6.20 -7.67 -1.97
C PRO A 158 6.57 -7.65 -0.48
N THR A 159 7.86 -7.82 -0.20
CA THR A 159 8.41 -7.38 1.08
C THR A 159 8.43 -5.87 1.15
N GLU A 160 8.56 -5.33 2.37
CA GLU A 160 8.74 -3.90 2.55
C GLU A 160 9.95 -3.36 1.77
N ALA A 161 11.06 -4.11 1.79
CA ALA A 161 12.30 -3.73 1.10
C ALA A 161 12.18 -3.80 -0.43
N GLU A 162 11.55 -4.85 -0.97
CA GLU A 162 11.26 -4.95 -2.42
C GLU A 162 10.36 -3.79 -2.86
N TRP A 163 9.31 -3.51 -2.09
CA TRP A 163 8.39 -2.42 -2.41
C TRP A 163 9.11 -1.07 -2.42
N GLU A 164 9.94 -0.78 -1.43
CA GLU A 164 10.64 0.50 -1.35
C GLU A 164 11.71 0.66 -2.44
N LEU A 165 12.47 -0.39 -2.74
CA LEU A 165 13.41 -0.38 -3.86
C LEU A 165 12.69 -0.07 -5.18
N ALA A 166 11.53 -0.71 -5.40
CA ALA A 166 10.72 -0.50 -6.58
C ALA A 166 10.15 0.94 -6.63
N ALA A 167 9.65 1.45 -5.51
CA ALA A 167 9.09 2.80 -5.40
C ALA A 167 10.12 3.90 -5.67
N ARG A 168 11.38 3.70 -5.28
CA ARG A 168 12.49 4.63 -5.53
C ARG A 168 12.82 4.82 -7.01
N GLY A 169 12.40 3.90 -7.90
CA GLY A 169 12.46 4.12 -9.34
C GLY A 169 13.88 4.34 -9.91
N GLY A 170 14.91 3.79 -9.26
CA GLY A 170 16.31 3.96 -9.66
C GLY A 170 17.02 5.17 -9.04
N LEU A 171 16.30 5.97 -8.25
CA LEU A 171 16.84 7.11 -7.52
C LEU A 171 17.28 6.68 -6.12
N ASP A 172 18.38 7.27 -5.65
CA ASP A 172 18.83 7.15 -4.26
C ASP A 172 18.60 8.51 -3.58
N ASP A 173 18.23 8.47 -2.30
CA ASP A 173 18.11 9.67 -1.43
C ASP A 173 17.14 10.77 -1.90
N THR A 174 16.04 10.40 -2.57
CA THR A 174 14.97 11.35 -2.94
C THR A 174 13.75 11.24 -2.04
N GLU A 175 13.03 12.35 -1.86
CA GLU A 175 11.82 12.38 -1.02
C GLU A 175 10.65 11.60 -1.65
N PHE A 176 10.45 11.73 -2.96
CA PHE A 176 9.36 11.10 -3.72
C PHE A 176 9.89 10.08 -4.74
N ALA A 177 8.97 9.32 -5.33
CA ALA A 177 9.27 8.29 -6.33
C ALA A 177 9.89 8.83 -7.64
N TRP A 178 9.92 10.16 -7.82
CA TRP A 178 10.38 10.85 -9.02
C TRP A 178 11.36 11.99 -8.74
N GLY A 179 11.76 12.21 -7.47
CA GLY A 179 12.63 13.33 -7.08
C GLY A 179 12.18 13.99 -5.78
N ASP A 180 12.58 15.24 -5.56
CA ASP A 180 12.37 15.95 -4.28
C ASP A 180 11.22 16.95 -4.28
N GLU A 181 10.64 17.22 -5.45
CA GLU A 181 9.47 18.10 -5.58
C GLU A 181 8.19 17.27 -5.74
N LEU A 182 7.16 17.55 -4.93
CA LEU A 182 5.88 16.81 -4.98
C LEU A 182 5.12 17.05 -6.30
N MET A 183 5.23 18.27 -6.84
CA MET A 183 4.56 18.68 -8.08
C MET A 183 5.54 19.42 -8.99
N PRO A 184 6.51 18.72 -9.60
CA PRO A 184 7.50 19.34 -10.48
C PRO A 184 6.79 20.10 -11.60
N GLU A 185 7.16 21.37 -11.78
CA GLU A 185 6.53 22.28 -12.76
C GLU A 185 5.00 22.43 -12.58
N GLY A 186 4.48 22.18 -11.38
CA GLY A 186 3.05 22.20 -11.07
C GLY A 186 2.28 20.97 -11.58
N VAL A 187 2.96 19.93 -12.06
CA VAL A 187 2.34 18.69 -12.54
C VAL A 187 2.00 17.79 -11.35
N ALA A 188 0.76 17.32 -11.26
CA ALA A 188 0.40 16.31 -10.28
C ALA A 188 0.99 14.95 -10.69
N MET A 189 1.79 14.37 -9.82
CA MET A 189 2.53 13.12 -10.07
C MET A 189 1.94 11.90 -9.34
N ALA A 190 1.01 12.14 -8.41
CA ALA A 190 0.29 11.09 -7.69
C ALA A 190 -1.10 11.56 -7.27
N ASN A 191 -1.97 10.59 -7.00
CA ASN A 191 -3.26 10.84 -6.39
C ASN A 191 -3.13 10.98 -4.87
N THR A 192 -2.96 12.19 -4.34
CA THR A 192 -2.96 12.52 -2.90
C THR A 192 -4.07 13.53 -2.57
N TRP A 193 -4.31 13.87 -1.31
CA TRP A 193 -5.31 14.88 -0.96
C TRP A 193 -4.88 16.27 -1.45
N SER A 194 -5.83 17.03 -1.99
CA SER A 194 -5.63 18.43 -2.38
C SER A 194 -6.62 19.30 -1.62
N GLY A 195 -6.14 20.32 -0.91
CA GLY A 195 -6.96 21.15 -0.01
C GLY A 195 -6.65 20.90 1.47
N THR A 196 -7.59 21.20 2.35
CA THR A 196 -7.45 21.07 3.81
C THR A 196 -8.02 19.75 4.28
N PHE A 197 -7.17 18.77 4.58
CA PHE A 197 -7.62 17.52 5.19
C PHE A 197 -8.17 17.76 6.61
N PRO A 198 -9.24 17.07 7.05
CA PRO A 198 -10.14 16.20 6.28
C PRO A 198 -11.37 16.93 5.73
N THR A 199 -11.49 18.25 5.84
CA THR A 199 -12.78 18.96 5.67
C THR A 199 -13.03 19.50 4.26
N SER A 200 -11.98 19.77 3.48
CA SER A 200 -12.11 20.42 2.17
C SER A 200 -11.16 19.82 1.14
N SER A 201 -11.74 19.36 0.03
CA SER A 201 -11.01 18.89 -1.16
C SER A 201 -11.14 19.93 -2.26
N THR A 202 -10.03 20.29 -2.90
CA THR A 202 -10.00 21.17 -4.08
C THR A 202 -10.10 20.41 -5.40
N LYS A 203 -10.16 19.06 -5.35
CA LYS A 203 -10.30 18.24 -6.55
C LYS A 203 -11.68 18.42 -7.19
N PRO A 204 -11.79 18.22 -8.51
CA PRO A 204 -13.09 18.16 -9.18
C PRO A 204 -14.01 17.12 -8.52
N LYS A 205 -15.31 17.43 -8.47
CA LYS A 205 -16.31 16.53 -7.91
C LYS A 205 -16.25 15.15 -8.58
N GLY A 206 -16.25 14.09 -7.78
CA GLY A 206 -16.11 12.70 -8.26
C GLY A 206 -14.67 12.19 -8.41
N HIS A 207 -13.67 13.05 -8.20
CA HIS A 207 -12.23 12.73 -8.29
C HIS A 207 -11.53 12.76 -6.93
N GLU A 208 -12.29 12.87 -5.83
CA GLU A 208 -11.76 12.96 -4.46
C GLU A 208 -11.27 11.62 -3.90
N ARG A 209 -11.55 10.51 -4.60
CA ARG A 209 -11.23 9.13 -4.17
C ARG A 209 -10.12 8.52 -5.03
N THR A 210 -10.11 7.19 -5.14
CA THR A 210 -9.17 6.49 -6.02
C THR A 210 -9.31 6.97 -7.46
N SER A 211 -8.20 6.92 -8.19
CA SER A 211 -8.11 7.11 -9.65
C SER A 211 -7.93 5.76 -10.31
N ALA A 212 -8.16 5.68 -11.63
CA ALA A 212 -7.78 4.51 -12.40
C ALA A 212 -6.26 4.30 -12.26
N VAL A 213 -5.82 3.05 -12.21
CA VAL A 213 -4.40 2.76 -12.07
C VAL A 213 -3.63 3.32 -13.27
N GLY A 214 -2.45 3.87 -13.04
CA GLY A 214 -1.65 4.50 -14.11
C GLY A 214 -2.19 5.83 -14.63
N SER A 215 -3.10 6.49 -13.88
CA SER A 215 -3.56 7.85 -14.25
C SER A 215 -2.47 8.92 -14.14
N PHE A 216 -1.40 8.63 -13.40
CA PHE A 216 -0.27 9.51 -13.17
C PHE A 216 1.01 8.94 -13.79
N PRO A 217 2.02 9.78 -14.07
CA PRO A 217 3.29 9.34 -14.65
C PRO A 217 3.95 8.19 -13.87
N ALA A 218 4.64 7.32 -14.59
CA ALA A 218 5.43 6.26 -13.98
C ALA A 218 6.73 6.82 -13.35
N ASN A 219 7.28 6.12 -12.36
CA ASN A 219 8.64 6.37 -11.88
C ASN A 219 9.70 5.86 -12.88
N GLY A 220 10.99 5.99 -12.54
CA GLY A 220 12.09 5.60 -13.42
C GLY A 220 12.17 4.10 -13.77
N TYR A 221 11.40 3.24 -13.11
CA TYR A 221 11.25 1.81 -13.46
C TYR A 221 9.97 1.51 -14.26
N GLY A 222 9.21 2.53 -14.69
CA GLY A 222 7.95 2.31 -15.39
C GLY A 222 6.81 1.87 -14.48
N MET A 223 6.91 2.12 -13.18
CA MET A 223 5.88 1.76 -12.20
C MET A 223 4.97 2.94 -11.88
N HIS A 224 3.67 2.66 -11.79
CA HIS A 224 2.65 3.65 -11.48
C HIS A 224 2.12 3.50 -10.06
N ASP A 225 1.56 4.61 -9.54
CA ASP A 225 0.86 4.68 -8.25
C ASP A 225 1.71 4.14 -7.09
N MET A 226 3.03 4.22 -7.19
CA MET A 226 3.94 3.78 -6.11
C MET A 226 3.82 4.67 -4.90
N ILE A 227 3.35 5.91 -5.05
CA ILE A 227 2.92 6.75 -3.94
C ILE A 227 1.53 7.33 -4.25
N GLY A 228 0.70 7.46 -3.23
CA GLY A 228 -0.69 7.90 -3.35
C GLY A 228 -1.64 6.81 -3.89
N ASN A 229 -2.81 7.24 -4.36
CA ASN A 229 -3.96 6.42 -4.77
C ASN A 229 -4.49 5.50 -3.67
N VAL A 230 -3.82 4.39 -3.37
CA VAL A 230 -4.14 3.49 -2.26
C VAL A 230 -2.87 3.10 -1.52
N TRP A 231 -3.00 2.90 -0.22
CA TRP A 231 -1.97 2.19 0.54
C TRP A 231 -1.85 0.76 0.03
N GLU A 232 -0.66 0.18 0.16
CA GLU A 232 -0.41 -1.17 -0.35
C GLU A 232 0.12 -2.10 0.73
N TRP A 233 -0.52 -3.27 0.83
CA TRP A 233 -0.06 -4.36 1.68
C TRP A 233 1.32 -4.89 1.25
N THR A 234 2.19 -5.10 2.24
CA THR A 234 3.43 -5.88 2.11
C THR A 234 3.37 -7.11 3.01
N SER A 235 4.28 -8.07 2.80
CA SER A 235 4.33 -9.31 3.60
C SER A 235 4.80 -9.12 5.05
N ASP A 236 5.46 -8.01 5.34
CA ASP A 236 6.29 -7.84 6.52
C ASP A 236 5.45 -7.54 7.76
N PHE A 237 5.79 -8.16 8.88
CA PHE A 237 5.27 -7.74 10.18
C PHE A 237 5.87 -6.40 10.59
N TRP A 238 5.04 -5.56 11.19
CA TRP A 238 5.42 -4.24 11.66
C TRP A 238 6.48 -4.29 12.76
N SER A 239 7.45 -3.38 12.69
CA SER A 239 8.33 -3.00 13.78
C SER A 239 8.31 -1.48 13.95
N THR A 240 8.44 -0.97 15.17
CA THR A 240 8.41 0.48 15.44
C THR A 240 9.69 1.22 15.01
N ARG A 241 10.72 0.48 14.58
CA ARG A 241 12.01 1.00 14.13
C ARG A 241 12.66 0.02 13.15
N HIS A 242 13.48 0.51 12.25
CA HIS A 242 14.37 -0.35 11.47
C HIS A 242 15.55 -0.87 12.32
N PRO A 243 16.20 -1.98 11.91
CA PRO A 243 17.43 -2.43 12.54
C PRO A 243 18.55 -1.39 12.44
N GLU A 244 19.49 -1.43 13.39
CA GLU A 244 20.68 -0.59 13.30
C GLU A 244 21.51 -0.92 12.04
N PRO A 245 22.13 0.08 11.39
CA PRO A 245 22.89 -0.15 10.17
C PRO A 245 24.03 -1.16 10.37
N ALA A 246 24.20 -2.07 9.41
CA ALA A 246 25.29 -3.02 9.42
C ALA A 246 26.66 -2.31 9.40
N LYS A 247 27.53 -2.61 10.37
CA LYS A 247 28.86 -1.99 10.48
C LYS A 247 29.82 -2.36 9.35
N HIS A 248 29.60 -3.52 8.72
CA HIS A 248 30.44 -4.07 7.67
C HIS A 248 29.58 -4.59 6.51
N SER A 249 30.09 -4.50 5.29
CA SER A 249 29.37 -4.90 4.07
C SER A 249 28.94 -6.37 4.06
N CYS A 250 29.72 -7.27 4.65
CA CYS A 250 29.38 -8.69 4.77
C CYS A 250 28.15 -8.98 5.66
N CYS A 251 27.73 -7.99 6.46
CA CYS A 251 26.61 -8.13 7.39
C CYS A 251 25.35 -7.36 6.92
N ILE A 252 25.37 -6.78 5.71
CA ILE A 252 24.19 -6.11 5.15
C ILE A 252 23.06 -7.14 5.01
N PRO A 253 21.87 -6.92 5.58
CA PRO A 253 20.75 -7.83 5.44
C PRO A 253 20.40 -8.08 3.97
N SER A 254 20.27 -9.36 3.59
CA SER A 254 19.87 -9.78 2.24
C SER A 254 18.43 -10.28 2.25
N ASN A 255 17.57 -9.68 1.43
CA ASN A 255 16.14 -9.95 1.32
C ASN A 255 15.42 -10.00 2.68
N PRO A 256 15.46 -8.93 3.49
CA PRO A 256 14.82 -8.91 4.80
C PRO A 256 13.31 -9.17 4.69
N ARG A 257 12.75 -9.78 5.73
CA ARG A 257 11.34 -10.21 5.80
C ARG A 257 10.56 -9.57 6.95
N GLY A 258 11.05 -8.42 7.43
CA GLY A 258 10.39 -7.64 8.47
C GLY A 258 10.62 -8.16 9.88
N GLY A 259 9.80 -7.68 10.82
CA GLY A 259 9.85 -8.04 12.23
C GLY A 259 9.26 -9.41 12.55
N ALA A 260 9.31 -9.80 13.83
CA ALA A 260 8.60 -10.97 14.34
C ALA A 260 7.14 -10.63 14.65
N ILE A 261 6.23 -11.60 14.48
CA ILE A 261 4.79 -11.46 14.78
C ILE A 261 4.55 -10.90 16.20
N ASP A 262 5.27 -11.39 17.20
CA ASP A 262 5.13 -10.98 18.60
C ASP A 262 5.48 -9.51 18.84
N GLY A 263 6.38 -8.95 18.02
CA GLY A 263 6.75 -7.53 18.08
C GLY A 263 5.78 -6.61 17.36
N SER A 264 4.81 -7.16 16.62
CA SER A 264 3.93 -6.38 15.74
C SER A 264 2.65 -5.87 16.40
N TYR A 265 2.26 -6.42 17.54
CA TYR A 265 1.03 -6.02 18.26
C TYR A 265 1.06 -4.55 18.69
N ASP A 266 -0.11 -3.92 18.86
CA ASP A 266 -0.19 -2.55 19.40
C ASP A 266 0.02 -2.58 20.92
N PRO A 267 1.13 -2.00 21.45
CA PRO A 267 1.40 -2.03 22.89
C PRO A 267 0.35 -1.26 23.71
N ARG A 268 -0.45 -0.40 23.08
CA ARG A 268 -1.54 0.34 23.73
C ARG A 268 -2.82 -0.48 23.85
N GLN A 269 -2.92 -1.61 23.16
CA GLN A 269 -4.07 -2.49 23.16
C GLN A 269 -3.65 -3.95 23.46
N PRO A 270 -3.06 -4.23 24.64
CA PRO A 270 -2.44 -5.52 24.94
C PRO A 270 -3.42 -6.72 24.93
N ALA A 271 -4.73 -6.46 25.09
CA ALA A 271 -5.76 -7.49 25.01
C ALA A 271 -6.11 -7.88 23.56
N ILE A 272 -5.74 -7.06 22.58
CA ILE A 272 -6.02 -7.32 21.16
C ILE A 272 -4.75 -7.94 20.54
N ARG A 273 -4.82 -9.23 20.23
CA ARG A 273 -3.72 -10.02 19.69
C ARG A 273 -3.79 -10.15 18.17
N ILE A 274 -4.11 -9.05 17.49
CA ILE A 274 -4.12 -8.96 16.03
C ILE A 274 -2.78 -8.38 15.57
N PRO A 275 -1.98 -9.13 14.78
CA PRO A 275 -0.71 -8.65 14.26
C PRO A 275 -0.89 -7.43 13.34
N ARG A 276 0.13 -6.57 13.30
CA ARG A 276 0.17 -5.47 12.32
C ARG A 276 1.17 -5.78 11.21
N ARG A 277 0.77 -5.49 9.98
CA ARG A 277 1.65 -5.56 8.80
C ARG A 277 2.08 -4.16 8.40
N VAL A 278 3.11 -4.10 7.56
CA VAL A 278 3.56 -2.84 6.99
C VAL A 278 2.74 -2.48 5.76
N LEU A 279 2.13 -1.29 5.79
CA LEU A 279 1.61 -0.61 4.61
C LEU A 279 2.64 0.38 4.06
N LYS A 280 2.69 0.51 2.73
CA LYS A 280 3.55 1.44 2.02
C LYS A 280 2.76 2.32 1.02
N GLY A 281 3.34 3.45 0.63
CA GLY A 281 2.86 4.29 -0.48
C GLY A 281 1.92 5.44 -0.13
N GLY A 282 1.21 5.41 0.99
CA GLY A 282 0.18 6.42 1.26
C GLY A 282 -1.05 6.24 0.37
N SER A 283 -1.99 7.17 0.39
CA SER A 283 -3.23 7.07 -0.42
C SER A 283 -3.72 8.43 -0.91
N HIS A 284 -4.82 8.43 -1.65
CA HIS A 284 -5.56 9.63 -2.04
C HIS A 284 -6.05 10.51 -0.87
N LEU A 285 -5.95 10.02 0.38
CA LEU A 285 -6.28 10.78 1.59
C LEU A 285 -5.05 11.38 2.30
N CYS A 286 -3.84 11.01 1.89
CA CYS A 286 -2.63 11.56 2.48
C CYS A 286 -2.44 13.02 2.03
N ALA A 287 -2.11 13.91 2.97
CA ALA A 287 -2.08 15.36 2.76
C ALA A 287 -0.85 15.98 3.43
N PRO A 288 -0.21 17.02 2.84
CA PRO A 288 0.92 17.72 3.47
C PRO A 288 0.63 18.20 4.89
N ASN A 289 -0.61 18.62 5.17
CA ASN A 289 -1.05 19.18 6.44
C ASN A 289 -1.52 18.13 7.48
N TYR A 290 -1.39 16.82 7.19
CA TYR A 290 -1.85 15.77 8.09
C TYR A 290 -1.01 14.50 8.03
N CYS A 291 -0.83 13.93 6.84
CA CYS A 291 -0.15 12.66 6.62
C CYS A 291 0.72 12.71 5.36
N ARG A 292 2.03 12.89 5.55
CA ARG A 292 3.06 12.88 4.49
C ARG A 292 3.65 11.49 4.26
N ARG A 293 2.80 10.46 4.30
CA ARG A 293 3.24 9.07 4.06
C ARG A 293 3.15 8.63 2.60
N TYR A 294 2.98 9.56 1.66
CA TYR A 294 3.13 9.36 0.22
C TYR A 294 4.60 9.44 -0.24
N ARG A 295 5.53 8.82 0.50
CA ARG A 295 6.96 8.80 0.19
C ARG A 295 7.45 7.35 0.18
N PRO A 296 8.45 6.98 -0.64
CA PRO A 296 8.99 5.62 -0.67
C PRO A 296 9.41 5.10 0.71
N ALA A 297 10.12 5.92 1.49
CA ALA A 297 10.59 5.57 2.83
C ALA A 297 9.46 5.46 3.87
N ALA A 298 8.31 6.09 3.62
CA ALA A 298 7.22 6.10 4.58
C ALA A 298 6.60 4.71 4.76
N ARG A 299 6.17 4.44 5.98
CA ARG A 299 5.58 3.17 6.39
C ARG A 299 4.49 3.38 7.42
N HIS A 300 3.52 2.47 7.48
CA HIS A 300 2.44 2.51 8.46
C HIS A 300 2.11 1.12 8.99
N ALA A 301 1.73 1.06 10.27
CA ALA A 301 1.32 -0.17 10.93
C ALA A 301 -0.19 -0.34 10.78
N GLU A 302 -0.63 -1.36 10.08
CA GLU A 302 -2.07 -1.67 9.93
C GLU A 302 -2.36 -3.06 10.48
N PRO A 303 -3.38 -3.24 11.34
CA PRO A 303 -3.84 -4.57 11.76
C PRO A 303 -4.23 -5.41 10.54
N GLU A 304 -3.75 -6.65 10.48
CA GLU A 304 -3.87 -7.47 9.26
C GLU A 304 -5.31 -7.88 8.90
N ASP A 305 -6.23 -7.74 9.85
CA ASP A 305 -7.67 -7.96 9.69
C ASP A 305 -8.44 -6.71 9.27
N THR A 306 -7.78 -5.55 9.17
CA THR A 306 -8.45 -4.29 8.91
C THR A 306 -8.52 -4.05 7.40
N SER A 307 -9.72 -3.69 6.93
CA SER A 307 -9.97 -3.31 5.55
C SER A 307 -10.51 -1.88 5.53
N THR A 308 -10.07 -1.07 4.57
CA THR A 308 -10.51 0.33 4.46
C THR A 308 -10.72 0.77 3.00
N SER A 309 -11.41 1.89 2.81
CA SER A 309 -11.66 2.49 1.49
C SER A 309 -10.43 3.06 0.79
N HIS A 310 -9.23 2.90 1.35
CA HIS A 310 -7.99 3.41 0.77
C HIS A 310 -6.82 2.41 0.81
N VAL A 311 -7.02 1.17 1.24
CA VAL A 311 -5.98 0.13 1.26
C VAL A 311 -6.26 -0.88 0.15
N GLY A 312 -5.28 -1.11 -0.71
CA GLY A 312 -5.20 -2.12 -1.75
C GLY A 312 -3.87 -2.86 -1.68
N PHE A 313 -3.37 -3.36 -2.82
CA PHE A 313 -2.09 -4.08 -2.90
C PHE A 313 -1.62 -4.24 -4.35
N ARG A 314 -0.36 -4.63 -4.51
CA ARG A 314 0.23 -5.14 -5.77
C ARG A 314 1.04 -6.40 -5.47
N CYS A 315 1.35 -7.17 -6.50
CA CYS A 315 2.04 -8.46 -6.35
C CYS A 315 3.44 -8.47 -6.99
N VAL A 316 4.25 -9.44 -6.56
CA VAL A 316 5.57 -9.75 -7.09
C VAL A 316 5.69 -11.21 -7.49
N LYS A 317 6.68 -11.51 -8.33
CA LYS A 317 7.14 -12.86 -8.64
C LYS A 317 8.66 -12.91 -8.54
N ARG A 318 9.16 -13.83 -7.72
CA ARG A 318 10.59 -14.05 -7.53
C ARG A 318 11.05 -15.18 -8.46
N PRO A 319 12.25 -15.11 -9.08
CA PRO A 319 12.80 -16.26 -9.79
C PRO A 319 12.88 -17.47 -8.86
N LEU A 320 12.69 -18.66 -9.44
CA LEU A 320 13.00 -19.90 -8.73
C LEU A 320 14.53 -19.94 -8.56
N VAL A 321 14.98 -20.06 -7.31
CA VAL A 321 16.39 -20.25 -6.95
C VAL A 321 16.76 -21.71 -7.16
#